data_AF-A0ABD0ZBW9-F1
#
_entry.id   AF-A0ABD0ZBW9-F1
#
_cell.length_a   1.000
_cell.length_b   1.000
_cell.length_c   1.000
_cell.angle_alpha   90.00
_cell.angle_beta   90.00
_cell.angle_gamma   90.00
#
_symmetry.space_group_name_H-M   'P 1'
#
loop_
_entity.id
_entity.type
_entity.pdbx_description
1 polymer ?
#
loop_
_entity_poly.entity_id
_entity_poly.type
_entity_poly.pdbx_seq_one_letter_code
_entity_poly.pdbx_strand_id
1 'polypeptide(L)'
;QVSWLRREGDKLNLVSVGLEAYSSDPRYTALFRPPNDWQLKLHQAQHSDQGHYECQVSSHPPIIQTFYLTVVVPELIIADERGLPIRNKFYNSGSTIELKCIISKLPQPTHYIVWRHGGRVLNYDTLRGGIR
;
A
#
# COMPACT_ATOMS: atom_id res chain seq x y z
N GLN A 1 -22.65 -5.37 20.42
CA GLN A 1 -22.54 -5.65 18.96
C GLN A 1 -21.60 -4.63 18.34
N VAL A 2 -20.81 -5.01 17.33
CA VAL A 2 -19.86 -4.11 16.65
C VAL A 2 -20.31 -3.91 15.21
N SER A 3 -20.30 -2.68 14.72
CA SER A 3 -20.67 -2.33 13.34
C SER A 3 -19.57 -1.53 12.68
N TRP A 4 -19.37 -1.73 11.38
CA TRP A 4 -18.45 -0.95 10.57
C TRP A 4 -19.23 -0.04 9.63
N LEU A 5 -18.80 1.21 9.53
CA LEU A 5 -19.38 2.20 8.64
C LEU A 5 -18.27 2.88 7.82
N ARG A 6 -18.62 3.28 6.60
CA ARG A 6 -17.78 4.09 5.72
C ARG A 6 -18.41 5.47 5.58
N ARG A 7 -17.60 6.51 5.73
CA ARG A 7 -18.03 7.89 5.56
C ARG A 7 -17.77 8.36 4.13
N GLU A 8 -18.80 8.86 3.49
CA GLU A 8 -18.75 9.45 2.15
C GLU A 8 -19.35 10.86 2.22
N GLY A 9 -18.48 11.86 2.32
CA GLY A 9 -18.88 13.22 2.66
C GLY A 9 -19.56 13.26 4.03
N ASP A 10 -20.80 13.74 4.08
CA ASP A 10 -21.60 13.81 5.30
C ASP A 10 -22.43 12.54 5.57
N LYS A 11 -22.44 11.58 4.63
CA LYS A 11 -23.22 10.34 4.75
C LYS A 11 -22.40 9.23 5.40
N LEU A 12 -23.06 8.46 6.26
CA LEU A 12 -22.53 7.22 6.82
C LEU A 12 -23.23 6.03 6.15
N ASN A 13 -22.45 5.23 5.44
CA ASN A 13 -22.91 4.00 4.80
C ASN A 13 -22.53 2.81 5.69
N LEU A 14 -23.52 1.97 6.03
CA LEU A 14 -23.29 0.76 6.82
C LEU A 14 -22.51 -0.26 5.96
N VAL A 15 -21.38 -0.74 6.47
CA VAL A 15 -20.54 -1.73 5.80
C VAL A 15 -20.82 -3.13 6.33
N SER A 16 -20.83 -3.30 7.65
CA SER A 16 -21.15 -4.58 8.28
C SER A 16 -21.73 -4.40 9.68
N VAL A 17 -22.44 -5.43 10.15
CA VAL A 17 -22.87 -5.56 11.55
C VAL A 17 -22.46 -6.95 12.04
N GLY A 18 -21.61 -6.98 13.06
CA GLY A 18 -20.91 -8.20 13.45
C GLY A 18 -20.10 -8.76 12.29
N LEU A 19 -20.36 -10.02 11.94
CA LEU A 19 -19.73 -10.71 10.81
C LEU A 19 -20.52 -10.59 9.49
N GLU A 20 -21.72 -10.04 9.54
CA GLU A 20 -22.61 -9.94 8.38
C GLU A 20 -22.30 -8.66 7.59
N ALA A 21 -22.05 -8.81 6.29
CA ALA A 21 -21.81 -7.68 5.39
C ALA A 21 -23.15 -7.08 4.92
N TYR A 22 -23.26 -5.76 5.03
CA TYR A 22 -24.41 -4.96 4.56
C TYR A 22 -24.09 -4.15 3.30
N SER A 23 -22.80 -3.88 3.06
CA SER A 23 -22.35 -3.23 1.83
C SER A 23 -22.60 -4.13 0.62
N SER A 24 -22.94 -3.53 -0.52
CA SER A 24 -23.01 -4.21 -1.82
C SER A 24 -21.63 -4.48 -2.44
N ASP A 25 -20.56 -3.87 -1.92
CA ASP A 25 -19.20 -4.09 -2.40
C ASP A 25 -18.66 -5.43 -1.86
N PRO A 26 -18.43 -6.44 -2.73
CA PRO A 26 -18.03 -7.78 -2.32
C PRO A 26 -16.59 -7.85 -1.77
N ARG A 27 -15.83 -6.75 -1.86
CA ARG A 27 -14.46 -6.68 -1.38
C ARG A 27 -14.37 -6.52 0.14
N TYR A 28 -15.44 -6.10 0.80
CA TYR A 28 -15.49 -6.00 2.26
C TYR A 28 -15.76 -7.36 2.90
N THR A 29 -15.02 -7.67 3.97
CA THR A 29 -15.24 -8.86 4.79
C THR A 29 -15.05 -8.49 6.25
N ALA A 30 -16.06 -8.78 7.08
CA ALA A 30 -15.95 -8.63 8.51
C ALA A 30 -15.36 -9.90 9.14
N LEU A 31 -14.43 -9.72 10.06
CA LEU A 31 -13.71 -10.81 10.74
C LEU A 31 -13.73 -10.57 12.24
N PHE A 32 -13.71 -11.64 13.01
CA PHE A 32 -13.54 -11.60 14.45
C PHE A 32 -12.39 -12.51 14.86
N ARG A 33 -11.42 -11.96 15.59
CA ARG A 33 -10.34 -12.69 16.23
C ARG A 33 -10.53 -12.63 17.75
N PRO A 34 -10.65 -13.77 18.44
CA PRO A 34 -10.77 -13.79 19.89
C PRO A 34 -9.54 -13.14 20.57
N PRO A 35 -9.72 -12.51 21.75
CA PRO A 35 -10.96 -12.41 22.50
C PRO A 35 -11.86 -11.23 22.09
N ASN A 36 -11.33 -10.14 21.52
CA ASN A 36 -12.09 -8.89 21.30
C ASN A 36 -11.59 -8.08 20.07
N ASP A 37 -11.05 -8.73 19.05
CA ASP A 37 -10.48 -8.08 17.86
C ASP A 37 -11.46 -8.20 16.67
N TRP A 38 -12.29 -7.18 16.48
CA TRP A 38 -13.19 -7.04 15.34
C TRP A 38 -12.48 -6.30 14.21
N GLN A 39 -12.46 -6.89 13.03
CA GLN A 39 -11.70 -6.37 11.89
C GLN A 39 -12.58 -6.22 10.67
N LEU A 40 -12.41 -5.10 9.96
CA LEU A 40 -12.90 -4.95 8.59
C LEU A 40 -11.73 -5.17 7.65
N LYS A 41 -11.84 -6.16 6.78
CA LYS A 41 -10.88 -6.44 5.73
C LYS A 41 -11.43 -5.94 4.39
N LEU A 42 -10.65 -5.13 3.70
CA LEU A 42 -10.93 -4.69 2.33
C LEU A 42 -9.95 -5.38 1.38
N HIS A 43 -10.47 -6.20 0.47
CA HIS A 43 -9.69 -6.87 -0.56
C HIS A 43 -9.45 -5.94 -1.76
N GLN A 44 -8.26 -6.00 -2.36
CA GLN A 44 -7.91 -5.22 -3.56
C GLN A 44 -8.29 -3.73 -3.44
N ALA A 45 -7.74 -3.09 -2.40
CA ALA A 45 -8.02 -1.68 -2.12
C ALA A 45 -7.65 -0.79 -3.32
N GLN A 46 -8.52 0.16 -3.63
CA GLN A 46 -8.38 1.13 -4.71
C GLN A 46 -8.24 2.53 -4.11
N HIS A 47 -7.70 3.47 -4.89
CA HIS A 47 -7.54 4.86 -4.43
C HIS A 47 -8.88 5.51 -4.04
N SER A 48 -9.99 5.08 -4.65
CA SER A 48 -11.35 5.50 -4.30
C SER A 48 -11.82 5.03 -2.93
N ASP A 49 -11.17 4.04 -2.31
CA ASP A 49 -11.52 3.52 -0.99
C ASP A 49 -10.90 4.33 0.15
N GLN A 50 -9.98 5.24 -0.17
CA GLN A 50 -9.37 6.14 0.80
C GLN A 50 -10.43 7.04 1.45
N GLY A 51 -10.38 7.15 2.78
CA GLY A 51 -11.34 7.96 3.51
C GLY A 51 -11.55 7.50 4.94
N HIS A 52 -12.58 8.06 5.58
CA HIS A 52 -12.92 7.76 6.96
C HIS A 52 -13.78 6.51 7.10
N TYR A 53 -13.40 5.65 8.03
CA TYR A 53 -14.15 4.46 8.45
C TYR A 53 -14.41 4.54 9.94
N GLU A 54 -15.53 4.00 10.40
CA GLU A 54 -15.93 4.01 11.80
C GLU A 54 -16.21 2.59 12.27
N CYS A 55 -15.63 2.23 13.41
CA CYS A 55 -16.04 1.07 14.19
C CYS A 55 -16.92 1.56 15.33
N GLN A 56 -18.15 1.07 15.39
CA GLN A 56 -19.14 1.48 16.38
C GLN A 56 -19.54 0.29 17.25
N VAL A 57 -19.52 0.49 18.57
CA VAL A 57 -20.04 -0.47 19.54
C VAL A 57 -21.42 -0.01 19.98
N SER A 58 -22.41 -0.91 19.85
CA SER A 58 -23.79 -0.69 20.28
C SER A 58 -23.91 -0.68 21.80
N SER A 59 -23.40 0.37 22.44
CA SER A 59 -23.55 0.68 23.86
C SER A 59 -24.42 1.93 24.04
N HIS A 60 -24.79 2.25 25.28
CA HIS A 60 -25.46 3.50 25.62
C HIS A 60 -24.60 4.30 26.62
N PRO A 61 -23.95 5.40 26.19
CA PRO A 61 -23.91 5.95 24.83
C PRO A 61 -23.07 5.10 23.86
N PRO A 62 -23.25 5.24 22.53
CA PRO A 62 -22.46 4.51 21.54
C PRO A 62 -20.98 4.87 21.62
N ILE A 63 -20.11 3.85 21.61
CA ILE A 63 -18.66 4.05 21.53
C ILE A 63 -18.27 4.01 20.06
N ILE A 64 -17.55 5.04 19.58
CA ILE A 64 -17.18 5.20 18.18
C ILE A 64 -15.67 5.38 18.08
N GLN A 65 -15.04 4.58 17.23
CA GLN A 65 -13.64 4.73 16.85
C GLN A 65 -13.54 5.02 15.35
N THR A 66 -12.98 6.18 15.00
CA THR A 66 -12.76 6.57 13.60
C THR A 66 -11.34 6.25 13.16
N PHE A 67 -11.20 5.83 11.90
CA PHE A 67 -9.96 5.53 11.21
C PHE A 67 -9.92 6.29 9.88
N TYR A 68 -8.74 6.71 9.41
CA TYR A 68 -8.55 7.20 8.05
C TYR A 68 -7.72 6.18 7.28
N LEU A 69 -8.32 5.53 6.29
CA LEU A 69 -7.62 4.61 5.39
C LEU A 69 -6.94 5.43 4.30
N THR A 70 -5.61 5.37 4.23
CA THR A 70 -4.83 5.93 3.11
C THR A 70 -4.40 4.81 2.18
N VAL A 71 -4.73 4.93 0.90
CA VAL A 71 -4.35 3.93 -0.12
C VAL A 71 -3.19 4.49 -0.93
N VAL A 72 -2.01 3.91 -0.75
CA VAL A 72 -0.78 4.33 -1.45
C VAL A 72 -0.42 3.33 -2.55
N VAL A 73 0.02 3.86 -3.69
CA VAL A 73 0.62 3.09 -4.78
C VAL A 73 2.12 3.37 -4.75
N PRO A 74 2.97 2.34 -4.61
CA PRO A 74 4.42 2.52 -4.66
C PRO A 74 4.84 3.12 -6.00
N GLU A 75 5.71 4.12 -5.93
CA GLU A 75 6.31 4.74 -7.12
C GLU A 75 7.78 4.30 -7.21
N LEU A 76 8.19 3.87 -8.41
CA LEU A 76 9.54 3.41 -8.68
C LEU A 76 10.16 4.27 -9.77
N ILE A 77 11.36 4.78 -9.49
CA ILE A 77 12.15 5.57 -10.42
C ILE A 77 13.57 4.98 -10.48
N ILE A 78 14.04 4.72 -11.69
CA ILE A 78 15.45 4.48 -11.96
C ILE A 78 16.09 5.84 -12.24
N ALA A 79 17.05 6.22 -11.42
CA ALA A 79 17.75 7.49 -11.49
C ALA A 79 19.24 7.30 -11.78
N ASP A 80 19.88 8.34 -12.28
CA ASP A 80 21.32 8.35 -12.53
C ASP A 80 22.13 8.75 -11.30
N GLU A 81 23.44 8.90 -11.47
CA GLU A 81 24.36 9.33 -10.43
C GLU A 81 23.93 10.66 -9.77
N ARG A 82 23.22 11.53 -10.50
CA ARG A 82 22.72 12.84 -10.06
C ARG A 82 21.32 12.78 -9.45
N GLY A 83 20.71 11.59 -9.39
CA GLY A 83 19.35 11.40 -8.90
C GLY A 83 18.26 11.81 -9.90
N LEU A 84 18.61 12.01 -11.18
CA LEU A 84 17.63 12.38 -12.21
C LEU A 84 17.00 11.12 -12.85
N PRO A 85 15.67 11.09 -13.07
CA PRO A 85 15.01 9.95 -13.71
C PRO A 85 15.60 9.65 -15.09
N ILE A 86 16.00 8.39 -15.32
CA ILE A 86 16.52 7.93 -16.61
C ILE A 86 15.41 7.25 -17.40
N ARG A 87 15.16 7.74 -18.61
CA ARG A 87 14.44 6.98 -19.64
C ARG A 87 15.42 6.38 -20.65
N ASN A 88 16.25 7.24 -21.24
CA ASN A 88 17.32 6.86 -22.16
C ASN A 88 18.59 7.61 -21.77
N LYS A 89 19.70 6.89 -21.56
CA LYS A 89 21.02 7.49 -21.34
C LYS A 89 22.06 6.72 -22.14
N PHE A 90 22.93 7.45 -22.81
CA PHE A 90 23.95 6.89 -23.70
C PHE A 90 25.31 7.03 -23.05
N TYR A 91 26.07 5.95 -23.05
CA TYR A 91 27.39 5.88 -22.44
C TYR A 91 28.40 5.40 -23.47
N ASN A 92 29.61 5.94 -23.39
CA ASN A 92 30.71 5.48 -24.23
C ASN A 92 31.20 4.10 -23.75
N SER A 93 31.72 3.29 -24.67
CA SER A 93 32.35 2.02 -24.34
C SER A 93 33.43 2.21 -23.26
N GLY A 94 33.45 1.33 -22.26
CA GLY A 94 34.37 1.40 -21.12
C GLY A 94 33.94 2.35 -19.99
N SER A 95 32.82 3.07 -20.12
CA SER A 95 32.31 3.94 -19.06
C SER A 95 31.64 3.12 -17.94
N THR A 96 31.79 3.56 -16.69
CA THR A 96 31.06 3.01 -15.54
C THR A 96 29.67 3.62 -15.46
N ILE A 97 28.65 2.79 -15.25
CA ILE A 97 27.25 3.22 -15.12
C ILE A 97 26.84 3.08 -13.64
N GLU A 98 26.29 4.14 -13.07
CA GLU A 98 25.68 4.14 -11.74
C GLU A 98 24.17 4.31 -11.90
N LEU A 99 23.39 3.42 -11.29
CA LEU A 99 21.93 3.43 -11.35
C LEU A 99 21.37 3.36 -9.94
N LYS A 100 20.53 4.33 -9.59
CA LYS A 100 19.86 4.38 -8.30
C LYS A 100 18.41 3.97 -8.47
N CYS A 101 17.94 3.01 -7.68
CA CYS A 101 16.53 2.65 -7.62
C CYS A 101 15.92 3.41 -6.44
N ILE A 102 15.11 4.42 -6.75
CA ILE A 102 14.41 5.22 -5.75
C ILE A 102 12.97 4.72 -5.70
N ILE A 103 12.58 4.18 -4.55
CA ILE A 103 11.21 3.75 -4.29
C ILE A 103 10.59 4.71 -3.27
N SER A 104 9.43 5.26 -3.59
CA SER A 104 8.67 6.13 -2.70
C SER A 104 7.26 5.57 -2.46
N LYS A 105 6.55 6.15 -1.49
CA LYS A 105 5.15 5.78 -1.14
C LYS A 105 4.97 4.31 -0.73
N LEU A 106 5.93 3.78 0.04
CA LEU A 106 5.83 2.45 0.64
C LEU A 106 5.16 2.54 2.02
N PRO A 107 4.03 1.85 2.26
CA PRO A 107 3.36 1.85 3.56
C PRO A 107 4.14 1.04 4.61
N GLN A 108 4.91 0.02 4.18
CA GLN A 108 5.82 -0.75 5.04
C GLN A 108 7.10 -1.11 4.26
N PRO A 109 8.29 -0.97 4.86
CA PRO A 109 9.57 -1.27 4.21
C PRO A 109 9.88 -2.77 4.31
N THR A 110 9.31 -3.60 3.44
CA THR A 110 9.51 -5.07 3.50
C THR A 110 9.94 -5.73 2.19
N HIS A 111 10.33 -4.94 1.18
CA HIS A 111 10.70 -5.49 -0.12
C HIS A 111 12.20 -5.42 -0.37
N TYR A 112 12.77 -6.53 -0.83
CA TYR A 112 14.14 -6.56 -1.36
C TYR A 112 14.12 -6.10 -2.82
N ILE A 113 15.01 -5.17 -3.16
CA ILE A 113 15.15 -4.65 -4.52
C ILE A 113 16.05 -5.60 -5.30
N VAL A 114 15.68 -5.97 -6.52
CA VAL A 114 16.53 -6.79 -7.41
C VAL A 114 16.66 -6.10 -8.76
N TRP A 115 17.90 -5.90 -9.20
CA TRP A 115 18.19 -5.38 -10.52
C TRP A 115 18.23 -6.49 -11.56
N ARG A 116 17.60 -6.23 -12.72
CA ARG A 116 17.59 -7.15 -13.86
C ARG A 116 17.88 -6.39 -15.14
N HIS A 117 18.65 -7.01 -16.02
CA HIS A 117 18.85 -6.56 -17.39
C HIS A 117 18.44 -7.69 -18.34
N GLY A 118 17.36 -7.47 -19.10
CA GLY A 118 16.67 -8.57 -19.80
C GLY A 118 16.24 -9.65 -18.81
N GLY A 119 16.61 -10.91 -19.07
CA GLY A 119 16.30 -12.04 -18.20
C GLY A 119 17.30 -12.29 -17.06
N ARG A 120 18.41 -11.53 -16.97
CA ARG A 120 19.50 -11.82 -16.05
C ARG A 120 19.48 -10.90 -14.84
N VAL A 121 19.55 -11.48 -13.64
CA VAL A 121 19.75 -10.74 -12.39
C VAL A 121 21.18 -10.18 -12.37
N LEU A 122 21.31 -8.90 -12.08
CA LEU A 122 22.61 -8.24 -11.95
C LEU A 122 23.15 -8.46 -10.53
N ASN A 123 24.45 -8.76 -10.45
CA ASN A 123 25.13 -8.97 -9.16
C ASN A 123 25.53 -7.62 -8.55
N TYR A 124 25.58 -7.50 -7.22
CA TYR A 124 25.95 -6.27 -6.50
C TYR A 124 27.47 -6.05 -6.38
N ASP A 125 28.26 -6.89 -7.05
CA ASP A 125 29.72 -6.90 -6.93
C ASP A 125 30.37 -5.70 -7.64
N THR A 126 30.87 -4.75 -6.84
CA THR A 126 31.41 -3.45 -7.27
C THR A 126 32.76 -3.55 -7.98
N LEU A 127 33.40 -4.71 -8.03
CA LEU A 127 34.75 -4.85 -8.58
C LEU A 127 34.79 -4.89 -10.12
N ARG A 128 33.70 -5.30 -10.79
CA ARG A 128 33.52 -5.16 -12.26
C ARG A 128 32.10 -5.55 -12.71
N GLY A 129 31.08 -4.81 -12.27
CA GLY A 129 29.71 -4.98 -12.77
C GLY A 129 28.56 -4.70 -11.81
N GLY A 130 28.85 -4.20 -10.61
CA GLY A 130 27.85 -3.90 -9.59
C GLY A 130 27.20 -2.54 -9.75
N ILE A 131 25.93 -2.47 -9.42
CA ILE A 131 25.14 -1.24 -9.30
C ILE A 131 25.41 -0.65 -7.90
N ARG A 132 25.77 0.63 -7.85
CA ARG A 132 26.02 1.38 -6.62
C ARG A 132 24.88 2.34 -6.30
#